data_AF-A0A536UVG3-F1
#
_entry.id   AF-A0A536UVG3-F1
#
_cell.length_a   1.000
_cell.length_b   1.000
_cell.length_c   1.000
_cell.angle_alpha   90.00
_cell.angle_beta   90.00
_cell.angle_gamma   90.00
#
_symmetry.space_group_name_H-M   'P 1'
#
loop_
_entity.id
_entity.type
_entity.pdbx_description
1 polymer ?
#
loop_
_entity_poly.entity_id
_entity_poly.type
_entity_poly.pdbx_seq_one_letter_code
_entity_poly.pdbx_strand_id
1 'polypeptide(L)'
;GKPMPVQGLPDYYDEDSLRFYQQLQESLSGVEHRILNDKDHTSVARPDDVFPYRDNCRYNADGVVCKVPPAHYFMMGDNRDNSLDSRFWGFVPDENIVGKAFFIWMNFGNLRRIGSFQ
;
A
#
# COMPACT_ATOMS: atom_id res chain seq x y z
N GLY A 1 3.79 -4.04 16.25
CA GLY A 1 2.73 -3.03 16.41
C GLY A 1 1.45 -3.71 16.85
N LYS A 2 0.45 -2.94 17.30
CA LYS A 2 -0.92 -3.45 17.46
C LYS A 2 -1.69 -3.16 16.17
N PRO A 3 -2.54 -4.07 15.66
CA PRO A 3 -3.40 -3.79 14.53
C PRO A 3 -4.29 -2.57 14.83
N MET A 4 -4.48 -1.71 13.82
CA MET A 4 -5.42 -0.60 13.93
C MET A 4 -6.85 -1.09 13.70
N PRO A 5 -7.83 -0.66 14.50
CA PRO A 5 -9.22 -1.00 14.26
C PRO A 5 -9.71 -0.35 12.97
N VAL A 6 -10.53 -1.08 12.22
CA VAL A 6 -11.18 -0.61 10.99
C VAL A 6 -12.69 -0.61 11.17
N GLN A 7 -13.36 0.37 10.57
CA GLN A 7 -14.82 0.45 10.49
C GLN A 7 -15.27 0.06 9.08
N GLY A 8 -16.32 -0.76 8.97
CA GLY A 8 -16.95 -1.06 7.69
C GLY A 8 -17.84 0.10 7.21
N LEU A 9 -17.74 0.42 5.92
CA LEU A 9 -18.59 1.38 5.21
C LEU A 9 -19.44 0.65 4.15
N PRO A 10 -20.47 1.28 3.56
CA PRO A 10 -21.17 0.74 2.40
C PRO A 10 -20.19 0.40 1.27
N ASP A 11 -20.46 -0.67 0.53
CA ASP A 11 -19.60 -1.10 -0.57
C ASP A 11 -19.45 0.01 -1.62
N TYR A 12 -18.24 0.17 -2.13
CA TYR A 12 -17.90 1.17 -3.13
C TYR A 12 -18.12 0.58 -4.53
N TYR A 13 -18.95 1.24 -5.34
CA TYR A 13 -19.09 0.91 -6.75
C TYR A 13 -17.99 1.60 -7.55
N ASP A 14 -17.16 0.81 -8.21
CA ASP A 14 -16.14 1.31 -9.11
C ASP A 14 -16.63 1.27 -10.56
N GLU A 15 -16.79 2.45 -11.16
CA GLU A 15 -17.34 2.59 -12.51
C GLU A 15 -16.41 2.04 -13.60
N ASP A 16 -15.09 2.11 -13.37
CA ASP A 16 -14.09 1.65 -14.35
C ASP A 16 -14.06 0.11 -14.45
N SER A 17 -14.16 -0.60 -13.32
CA SER A 17 -14.19 -2.06 -13.28
C SER A 17 -15.59 -2.68 -13.28
N LEU A 18 -16.64 -1.88 -13.09
CA LEU A 18 -18.05 -2.29 -12.91
C LEU A 18 -18.25 -3.27 -11.74
N ARG A 19 -17.46 -3.11 -10.67
CA ARG A 19 -17.47 -3.99 -9.49
C ARG A 19 -17.77 -3.24 -8.20
N PHE A 20 -18.22 -3.99 -7.21
CA PHE A 20 -18.34 -3.52 -5.84
C PHE A 20 -17.13 -3.98 -5.03
N TYR A 21 -16.49 -3.04 -4.34
CA TYR A 21 -15.40 -3.30 -3.41
C TYR A 21 -15.86 -3.08 -1.97
N GLN A 22 -15.38 -3.92 -1.05
CA GLN A 22 -15.60 -3.63 0.37
C GLN A 22 -14.88 -2.34 0.71
N GLN A 23 -15.61 -1.38 1.27
CA GLN A 23 -15.03 -0.15 1.77
C GLN A 23 -14.84 -0.23 3.28
N LEU A 24 -13.66 0.14 3.73
CA LEU A 24 -13.30 0.24 5.14
C LEU A 24 -12.75 1.64 5.42
N GLN A 25 -12.79 2.04 6.69
CA GLN A 25 -12.18 3.28 7.18
C GLN A 25 -11.28 2.97 8.37
N GLU A 26 -10.10 3.58 8.39
CA GLU A 26 -9.19 3.58 9.54
C GLU A 26 -8.82 5.01 9.94
N SER A 27 -8.56 5.21 11.23
CA SER A 27 -8.08 6.47 11.77
C SER A 27 -6.62 6.33 12.16
N LEU A 28 -5.72 6.90 11.36
CA LEU A 28 -4.29 6.86 11.61
C LEU A 28 -3.80 8.24 12.03
N SER A 29 -3.36 8.36 13.28
CA SER A 29 -2.84 9.63 13.83
C SER A 29 -3.81 10.81 13.67
N GLY A 30 -5.12 10.56 13.74
CA GLY A 30 -6.17 11.58 13.59
C GLY A 30 -6.55 11.89 12.14
N VAL A 31 -5.98 11.20 11.16
CA VAL A 31 -6.37 11.28 9.75
C VAL A 31 -7.19 10.05 9.38
N GLU A 32 -8.37 10.27 8.81
CA GLU A 32 -9.23 9.20 8.33
C GLU A 32 -8.79 8.77 6.92
N HIS A 33 -8.54 7.48 6.76
CA HIS A 33 -8.18 6.86 5.49
C HIS A 33 -9.26 5.87 5.08
N ARG A 34 -9.71 5.95 3.83
CA ARG A 34 -10.59 4.94 3.23
C ARG A 34 -9.75 3.88 2.52
N ILE A 35 -10.11 2.63 2.75
CA ILE A 35 -9.47 1.45 2.18
C ILE A 35 -10.51 0.77 1.30
N LEU A 36 -10.10 0.39 0.08
CA LEU A 36 -10.86 -0.50 -0.78
C LEU A 36 -10.24 -1.89 -0.69
N ASN A 37 -11.05 -2.88 -0.38
CA ASN A 37 -10.61 -4.27 -0.24
C ASN A 37 -11.38 -5.14 -1.23
N ASP A 38 -10.66 -5.82 -2.11
CA ASP A 38 -11.20 -6.85 -2.99
C ASP A 38 -11.16 -8.20 -2.26
N LYS A 39 -12.32 -8.70 -1.86
CA LYS A 39 -12.42 -9.99 -1.15
C LYS A 39 -12.22 -11.18 -2.07
N ASP A 40 -12.39 -11.00 -3.37
CA ASP A 40 -12.30 -12.07 -4.35
C ASP A 40 -10.87 -12.25 -4.87
N HIS A 41 -9.96 -11.33 -4.50
CA HIS A 41 -8.56 -11.40 -4.87
C HIS A 41 -7.69 -11.87 -3.71
N THR A 42 -6.88 -12.90 -3.95
CA THR A 42 -5.89 -13.39 -2.97
C THR A 42 -4.50 -12.96 -3.43
N SER A 43 -3.92 -11.97 -2.75
CA SER A 43 -2.58 -11.49 -3.06
C SER A 43 -1.54 -12.41 -2.43
N VAL A 44 -1.00 -13.35 -3.21
CA VAL A 44 0.14 -14.18 -2.77
C VAL A 44 1.42 -13.56 -3.31
N ALA A 45 2.09 -12.77 -2.47
CA ALA A 45 3.41 -12.27 -2.80
C ALA A 45 4.41 -13.44 -2.85
N ARG A 46 4.93 -13.70 -4.04
CA ARG A 46 6.08 -14.60 -4.23
C ARG A 46 7.23 -13.71 -4.67
N PRO A 47 8.37 -13.71 -3.94
CA PRO A 47 9.50 -12.89 -4.34
C PRO A 47 10.03 -13.40 -5.68
N ASP A 48 10.18 -12.49 -6.64
CA ASP A 48 10.68 -12.82 -7.97
C ASP A 48 12.20 -13.10 -7.93
N ASP A 49 12.93 -12.46 -7.01
CA ASP A 49 14.40 -12.42 -7.00
C ASP A 49 15.04 -12.78 -5.64
N VAL A 50 16.36 -13.04 -5.69
CA VAL A 50 17.23 -13.02 -4.50
C VAL A 50 17.70 -11.59 -4.29
N PHE A 51 17.25 -10.96 -3.21
CA PHE A 51 17.63 -9.59 -2.84
C PHE A 51 18.41 -9.54 -1.50
N PRO A 52 19.19 -8.48 -1.25
CA PRO A 52 19.89 -8.30 0.02
C PRO A 52 18.93 -8.36 1.23
N TYR A 53 19.34 -9.05 2.30
CA TYR A 53 18.55 -9.23 3.51
C TYR A 53 17.25 -10.05 3.34
N ARG A 54 17.12 -10.85 2.28
CA ARG A 54 15.96 -11.73 2.06
C ARG A 54 15.63 -12.61 3.27
N ASP A 55 16.64 -13.08 3.99
CA ASP A 55 16.45 -13.94 5.17
C ASP A 55 15.77 -13.22 6.35
N ASN A 56 15.67 -11.89 6.30
CA ASN A 56 14.85 -11.12 7.25
C ASN A 56 13.34 -11.22 6.96
N CYS A 57 12.94 -11.82 5.85
CA CYS A 57 11.56 -11.96 5.41
C CYS A 57 11.10 -13.42 5.41
N ARG A 58 9.92 -13.67 5.97
CA ARG A 58 9.22 -14.95 5.92
C ARG A 58 7.97 -14.81 5.05
N TYR A 59 7.87 -15.68 4.05
CA TYR A 59 6.72 -15.80 3.16
C TYR A 59 5.93 -17.06 3.52
N ASN A 60 4.63 -16.92 3.75
CA ASN A 60 3.72 -18.05 3.97
C ASN A 60 2.36 -17.80 3.30
N ALA A 61 1.44 -18.75 3.44
CA ALA A 61 0.09 -18.63 2.87
C ALA A 61 -0.69 -17.43 3.44
N ASP A 62 -0.35 -16.97 4.64
CA ASP A 62 -1.00 -15.84 5.31
C ASP A 62 -0.39 -14.48 4.93
N GLY A 63 0.71 -14.46 4.19
CA GLY A 63 1.35 -13.25 3.69
C GLY A 63 2.87 -13.17 3.93
N VAL A 64 3.36 -11.95 4.15
CA VAL A 64 4.79 -11.63 4.25
C VAL A 64 5.08 -10.92 5.56
N VAL A 65 6.06 -11.40 6.31
CA VAL A 65 6.56 -10.77 7.54
C VAL A 65 8.04 -10.50 7.38
N CYS A 66 8.43 -9.22 7.42
CA CYS A 66 9.83 -8.80 7.27
C CYS A 66 10.30 -7.99 8.47
N LYS A 67 11.54 -8.23 8.93
CA LYS A 67 12.26 -7.31 9.82
C LYS A 67 13.14 -6.37 8.99
N VAL A 68 12.74 -5.11 8.90
CA VAL A 68 13.49 -4.10 8.12
C VAL A 68 14.88 -3.91 8.72
N PRO A 69 15.96 -4.03 7.92
CA PRO A 69 17.32 -3.80 8.39
C PRO A 69 17.56 -2.30 8.69
N PRO A 70 18.60 -1.96 9.49
CA PRO A 70 18.95 -0.56 9.74
C PRO A 70 19.22 0.21 8.45
N ALA A 71 18.87 1.50 8.40
CA ALA A 71 19.06 2.39 7.24
C ALA A 71 18.38 1.91 5.94
N HIS A 72 17.29 1.15 6.07
CA HIS A 72 16.47 0.70 4.95
C HIS A 72 14.98 0.93 5.24
N TYR A 73 14.19 0.85 4.17
CA TYR A 73 12.75 1.01 4.18
C TYR A 73 12.07 -0.16 3.48
N PHE A 74 10.87 -0.51 3.92
CA PHE A 74 9.99 -1.43 3.23
C PHE A 74 8.87 -0.63 2.58
N MET A 75 8.81 -0.62 1.26
CA MET A 75 7.87 0.17 0.47
C MET A 75 6.74 -0.71 -0.06
N MET A 76 5.52 -0.18 -0.02
CA MET A 76 4.36 -0.81 -0.64
C MET A 76 3.56 0.24 -1.40
N GLY A 77 3.08 -0.12 -2.59
CA GLY A 77 2.13 0.71 -3.33
C GLY A 77 0.72 0.60 -2.77
N ASP A 78 -0.08 1.66 -2.92
CA ASP A 78 -1.48 1.66 -2.49
C ASP A 78 -2.35 0.71 -3.33
N ASN A 79 -2.05 0.58 -4.63
CA ASN A 79 -2.69 -0.41 -5.50
C ASN A 79 -2.00 -1.77 -5.34
N ARG A 80 -2.34 -2.46 -4.24
CA ARG A 80 -1.59 -3.62 -3.73
C ARG A 80 -1.45 -4.78 -4.71
N ASP A 81 -2.46 -5.07 -5.51
CA ASP A 81 -2.42 -6.17 -6.47
C ASP A 81 -1.75 -5.80 -7.79
N ASN A 82 -1.55 -4.50 -8.04
CA ASN A 82 -0.88 -3.98 -9.23
C ASN A 82 0.36 -3.15 -8.86
N SER A 83 1.08 -3.59 -7.83
CA SER A 83 2.28 -2.92 -7.33
C SER A 83 3.41 -3.93 -7.19
N LEU A 84 4.42 -3.77 -8.05
CA LEU A 84 5.69 -4.46 -7.91
C LEU A 84 6.53 -3.66 -6.90
N ASP A 85 6.47 -4.05 -5.63
CA ASP A 85 7.10 -3.34 -4.50
C ASP A 85 7.99 -4.24 -3.62
N SER A 86 8.36 -3.79 -2.41
CA SER A 86 9.31 -4.49 -1.53
C SER A 86 8.89 -5.91 -1.15
N ARG A 87 7.61 -6.27 -1.33
CA ARG A 87 7.16 -7.66 -1.22
C ARG A 87 7.88 -8.59 -2.21
N PHE A 88 8.31 -8.06 -3.35
CA PHE A 88 8.91 -8.79 -4.47
C PHE A 88 10.42 -8.57 -4.58
N TRP A 89 10.90 -7.32 -4.52
CA TRP A 89 12.30 -6.95 -4.75
C TRP A 89 13.09 -6.49 -3.51
N GLY A 90 12.49 -6.52 -2.32
CA GLY A 90 13.20 -6.27 -1.06
C GLY A 90 13.26 -4.81 -0.60
N PHE A 91 14.21 -4.49 0.26
CA PHE A 91 14.26 -3.21 0.98
C PHE A 91 14.94 -2.08 0.16
N VAL A 92 14.51 -0.84 0.38
CA VAL A 92 15.12 0.36 -0.23
C VAL A 92 16.12 0.98 0.75
N PRO A 93 17.41 1.13 0.41
CA PRO A 93 18.38 1.89 1.22
C PRO A 93 17.98 3.35 1.41
N ASP A 94 18.29 3.94 2.56
CA ASP A 94 18.01 5.36 2.85
C ASP A 94 18.61 6.33 1.82
N GLU A 95 19.82 6.02 1.33
CA GLU A 95 20.50 6.81 0.29
C GLU A 95 19.75 6.88 -1.05
N ASN A 96 18.81 5.96 -1.29
CA ASN A 96 17.98 5.97 -2.49
C ASN A 96 16.70 6.83 -2.33
N ILE A 97 16.44 7.37 -1.13
CA ILE A 97 15.27 8.20 -0.87
C ILE A 97 15.56 9.65 -1.25
N VAL A 98 14.88 10.13 -2.29
CA VAL A 98 15.03 11.53 -2.77
C VAL A 98 14.18 12.51 -1.96
N GLY A 99 12.98 12.12 -1.53
CA GLY A 99 12.08 13.00 -0.79
C GLY A 99 10.66 12.47 -0.63
N LYS A 100 9.78 13.31 -0.06
CA LYS A 100 8.38 13.00 0.22
C LYS A 100 7.45 13.67 -0.80
N ALA A 101 6.57 12.91 -1.44
CA ALA A 101 5.46 13.47 -2.22
C ALA A 101 4.47 14.18 -1.27
N PHE A 102 4.20 15.47 -1.48
CA PHE A 102 3.40 16.28 -0.56
C PHE A 102 2.24 17.05 -1.22
N PHE A 103 2.20 17.15 -2.55
CA PHE A 103 1.15 17.91 -3.24
C PHE A 103 0.97 17.46 -4.69
N ILE A 104 -0.29 17.39 -5.14
CA ILE A 104 -0.64 17.22 -6.56
C ILE A 104 -0.93 18.62 -7.11
N TRP A 105 0.01 19.19 -7.87
CA TRP A 105 -0.14 20.55 -8.37
C TRP A 105 -0.99 20.64 -9.65
N MET A 106 -1.13 19.54 -10.40
CA MET A 106 -1.88 19.52 -11.66
C MET A 106 -2.43 18.13 -12.01
N ASN A 107 -3.62 18.09 -12.62
CA ASN A 107 -4.19 16.92 -13.27
C ASN A 107 -5.04 17.35 -14.49
N PHE A 108 -4.65 16.96 -15.70
CA PHE A 108 -5.31 17.39 -16.94
C PHE A 108 -6.69 16.75 -17.18
N GLY A 109 -6.94 15.56 -16.65
CA GLY A 109 -8.20 14.84 -16.87
C GLY A 109 -9.26 15.15 -15.82
N ASN A 110 -8.83 15.52 -14.61
CA ASN A 110 -9.75 15.78 -13.50
C ASN A 110 -9.19 16.84 -12.55
N LEU A 111 -9.65 18.07 -12.71
CA LEU A 111 -9.26 19.21 -11.87
C LEU A 111 -9.61 19.03 -10.39
N ARG A 112 -10.59 18.17 -10.04
CA ARG A 112 -10.92 17.85 -8.63
C ARG A 112 -9.83 17.04 -7.92
N ARG A 113 -8.85 16.52 -8.66
CA ARG A 113 -7.69 15.79 -8.10
C ARG A 113 -6.50 16.69 -7.79
N ILE A 114 -6.58 17.99 -8.05
CA ILE A 114 -5.58 18.95 -7.56
C ILE A 114 -5.65 18.95 -6.02
N GLY A 115 -4.48 18.86 -5.39
CA GLY A 115 -4.36 18.71 -3.95
C GLY A 115 -4.94 19.90 -3.18
N SER A 116 -5.38 19.62 -1.96
CA SER A 116 -5.64 20.64 -0.94
C SER A 116 -4.77 20.34 0.28
N PHE A 117 -4.46 21.37 1.07
CA PHE A 117 -3.79 21.16 2.35
C PHE A 117 -4.83 20.73 3.38
N GLN A 118 -4.52 19.66 4.11
CA GLN A 118 -5.33 19.09 5.18
C GLN A 118 -4.66 19.33 6.53
#